data_AF-A0A9W7JFQ9-F1
#
_entry.id   AF-A0A9W7JFQ9-F1
#
_cell.length_a   1.000
_cell.length_b   1.000
_cell.length_c   1.000
_cell.angle_alpha   90.00
_cell.angle_beta   90.00
_cell.angle_gamma   90.00
#
_symmetry.space_group_name_H-M   'P 1'
#
loop_
_entity.id
_entity.type
_entity.pdbx_description
1 polymer ?
#
loop_
_entity_poly.entity_id
_entity_poly.type
_entity_poly.pdbx_seq_one_letter_code
_entity_poly.pdbx_strand_id
1 'polypeptide(L)'
;MININSFSPQKDNVRNQRENVVLTVANAQSRFGIPVEADPKIDEKAINEVFLKVLDNYIKWCKYLRIRLAWNSVEAINRDRKLFFVSLYFLIWGEAANVRFLPECICYIFHHMARELDAIVDHGEAHPAPSCATESGSVSFLEQIICPIYDTMAAEAARNSNGKAAHSSWRNYDDFNEYFWSPACFELSWPMRRDSPFLLMPKKWKRVSSTEHF
;
A
#
# COMPACT_ATOMS: atom_id res chain seq x y z
N MET A 1 11.78 3.26 -17.32
CA MET A 1 10.58 2.54 -16.82
C MET A 1 10.95 1.31 -15.97
N ILE A 2 12.18 1.23 -15.43
CA ILE A 2 12.76 -0.02 -14.90
C ILE A 2 12.57 -0.13 -13.36
N ASN A 3 12.46 0.98 -12.63
CA ASN A 3 12.60 0.99 -11.16
C ASN A 3 11.36 0.50 -10.38
N ILE A 4 10.16 0.61 -10.95
CA ILE A 4 8.92 0.17 -10.29
C ILE A 4 8.72 -1.35 -10.40
N ASN A 5 9.31 -1.98 -11.43
CA ASN A 5 9.23 -3.44 -11.61
C ASN A 5 10.06 -4.20 -10.55
N SER A 6 10.88 -3.51 -9.76
CA SER A 6 11.65 -4.09 -8.66
C SER A 6 10.80 -4.80 -7.61
N PHE A 7 9.51 -4.47 -7.49
CA PHE A 7 8.56 -5.11 -6.58
C PHE A 7 7.79 -6.29 -7.22
N SER A 8 7.96 -6.52 -8.52
CA SER A 8 7.20 -7.47 -9.35
C SER A 8 5.67 -7.44 -9.15
N PRO A 9 5.00 -6.29 -9.40
CA PRO A 9 3.54 -6.25 -9.48
C PRO A 9 3.02 -7.08 -10.67
N GLN A 10 1.74 -7.42 -10.65
CA GLN A 10 1.10 -8.13 -11.75
C GLN A 10 1.12 -7.30 -13.04
N LYS A 11 1.51 -7.91 -14.16
CA LYS A 11 1.68 -7.20 -15.46
C LYS A 11 0.42 -6.46 -15.92
N ASP A 12 -0.74 -7.07 -15.73
CA ASP A 12 -2.03 -6.46 -16.11
C ASP A 12 -2.36 -5.27 -15.22
N ASN A 13 -2.06 -5.35 -13.92
CA ASN A 13 -2.18 -4.20 -13.02
C ASN A 13 -1.25 -3.06 -13.46
N VAL A 14 0.00 -3.36 -13.81
CA VAL A 14 0.94 -2.34 -14.32
C VAL A 14 0.40 -1.64 -15.57
N ARG A 15 -0.15 -2.38 -16.52
CA ARG A 15 -0.75 -1.81 -17.73
C ARG A 15 -1.95 -0.92 -17.38
N ASN A 16 -2.86 -1.40 -16.55
CA ASN A 16 -4.05 -0.66 -16.15
C ASN A 16 -3.70 0.63 -15.39
N GLN A 17 -2.77 0.56 -14.43
CA GLN A 17 -2.37 1.73 -13.64
C GLN A 17 -1.56 2.72 -14.47
N ARG A 18 -0.81 2.27 -15.47
CA ARG A 18 -0.15 3.18 -16.42
C ARG A 18 -1.18 4.04 -17.15
N GLU A 19 -2.24 3.43 -17.67
CA GLU A 19 -3.33 4.17 -18.35
C GLU A 19 -4.04 5.12 -17.36
N ASN A 20 -4.30 4.66 -16.14
CA ASN A 20 -4.90 5.48 -15.08
C ASN A 20 -4.05 6.71 -14.71
N VAL A 21 -2.72 6.57 -14.57
CA VAL A 21 -1.81 7.69 -14.30
C VAL A 21 -1.84 8.69 -15.45
N VAL A 22 -1.76 8.21 -16.71
CA VAL A 22 -1.82 9.08 -17.88
C VAL A 22 -3.12 9.88 -17.91
N LEU A 23 -4.26 9.23 -17.70
CA LEU A 23 -5.56 9.90 -17.66
C LEU A 23 -5.67 10.91 -16.51
N THR A 24 -5.19 10.53 -15.32
CA THR A 24 -5.22 11.42 -14.14
C THR A 24 -4.40 12.68 -14.37
N VAL A 25 -3.21 12.55 -14.94
CA VAL A 25 -2.35 13.70 -15.25
C VAL A 25 -2.91 14.52 -16.40
N ALA A 26 -3.42 13.89 -17.47
CA ALA A 26 -4.06 14.60 -18.58
C ALA A 26 -5.30 15.40 -18.12
N ASN A 27 -6.09 14.84 -17.20
CA ASN A 27 -7.25 15.51 -16.60
C ASN A 27 -6.86 16.71 -15.72
N ALA A 28 -5.73 16.64 -15.03
CA ALA A 28 -5.20 17.80 -14.31
C ALA A 28 -4.65 18.85 -15.30
N GLN A 29 -3.91 18.42 -16.32
CA GLN A 29 -3.35 19.29 -17.36
C GLN A 29 -4.43 20.08 -18.10
N SER A 30 -5.57 19.47 -18.41
CA SER A 30 -6.65 20.14 -19.17
C SER A 30 -7.17 21.42 -18.48
N ARG A 31 -7.02 21.52 -17.16
CA ARG A 31 -7.37 22.73 -16.38
C ARG A 31 -6.41 23.91 -16.59
N PHE A 32 -5.19 23.62 -17.03
CA PHE A 32 -4.15 24.59 -17.34
C PHE A 32 -4.05 24.87 -18.85
N GLY A 33 -4.95 24.29 -19.66
CA GLY A 33 -4.92 24.37 -21.11
C GLY A 33 -4.15 23.21 -21.76
N ILE A 34 -4.46 22.96 -23.02
CA ILE A 34 -3.78 21.94 -23.83
C ILE A 34 -2.49 22.56 -24.36
N PRO A 35 -1.30 21.98 -24.10
CA PRO A 35 -0.07 22.50 -24.66
C PRO A 35 -0.13 22.42 -26.20
N VAL A 36 0.05 23.55 -26.88
CA VAL A 36 -0.05 23.67 -28.36
C VAL A 36 1.33 23.58 -29.03
N GLU A 37 2.38 23.41 -28.25
CA GLU A 37 3.76 23.36 -28.73
C GLU A 37 4.10 22.04 -29.43
N ALA A 38 5.10 22.05 -30.31
CA ALA A 38 5.55 20.87 -31.06
C ALA A 38 6.08 19.74 -30.15
N ASP A 39 6.57 20.08 -28.96
CA ASP A 39 6.92 19.14 -27.87
C ASP A 39 6.09 19.50 -26.62
N PRO A 40 4.84 19.03 -26.53
CA PRO A 40 3.92 19.42 -25.47
C PRO A 40 4.41 18.89 -24.12
N LYS A 41 4.86 19.79 -23.25
CA LYS A 41 5.27 19.46 -21.87
C LYS A 41 4.09 19.61 -20.92
N ILE A 42 3.94 18.62 -20.04
CA ILE A 42 2.96 18.68 -18.95
C ILE A 42 3.42 19.75 -17.95
N ASP A 43 2.49 20.61 -17.56
CA ASP A 43 2.70 21.66 -16.56
C ASP A 43 3.04 21.02 -15.20
N GLU A 44 4.13 21.48 -14.58
CA GLU A 44 4.55 20.98 -13.27
C GLU A 44 3.49 21.21 -12.18
N LYS A 45 2.66 22.25 -12.32
CA LYS A 45 1.52 22.49 -11.42
C LYS A 45 0.49 21.37 -11.51
N ALA A 46 0.23 20.84 -12.71
CA ALA A 46 -0.69 19.72 -12.88
C ALA A 46 -0.14 18.46 -12.19
N ILE A 47 1.17 18.20 -12.31
CA ILE A 47 1.81 17.05 -11.66
C ILE A 47 1.82 17.23 -10.13
N ASN A 48 2.08 18.44 -9.64
CA ASN A 48 2.00 18.76 -8.22
C ASN A 48 0.57 18.58 -7.66
N GLU A 49 -0.46 19.00 -8.39
CA GLU A 49 -1.86 18.80 -8.00
C GLU A 49 -2.17 17.30 -7.87
N VAL A 50 -1.79 16.49 -8.87
CA VAL A 50 -2.00 15.04 -8.83
C VAL A 50 -1.24 14.41 -7.67
N PHE A 51 0.04 14.76 -7.50
CA PHE A 51 0.89 14.23 -6.44
C PHE A 51 0.29 14.49 -5.04
N LEU A 52 -0.05 15.76 -4.76
CA LEU A 52 -0.61 16.14 -3.47
C LEU A 52 -2.00 15.53 -3.24
N LYS A 53 -2.82 15.42 -4.29
CA LYS A 53 -4.16 14.85 -4.17
C LYS A 53 -4.14 13.34 -3.94
N VAL A 54 -3.34 12.61 -4.70
CA VAL A 54 -3.25 11.14 -4.59
C VAL A 54 -2.64 10.73 -3.25
N LEU A 55 -1.64 11.47 -2.78
CA LEU A 55 -0.91 11.14 -1.55
C LEU A 55 -1.42 11.93 -0.32
N ASP A 56 -2.55 12.63 -0.43
CA ASP A 56 -3.12 13.43 0.66
C ASP A 56 -3.33 12.61 1.94
N ASN A 57 -3.87 11.39 1.80
CA ASN A 57 -4.09 10.50 2.94
C ASN A 57 -2.78 10.11 3.61
N TYR A 58 -1.76 9.77 2.82
CA TYR A 58 -0.43 9.44 3.32
C TYR A 58 0.24 10.62 4.04
N ILE A 59 0.12 11.83 3.49
CA ILE A 59 0.65 13.06 4.09
C ILE A 59 -0.01 13.32 5.45
N LYS A 60 -1.35 13.19 5.51
CA LYS A 60 -2.13 13.33 6.74
C LYS A 60 -1.76 12.26 7.77
N TRP A 61 -1.61 11.01 7.35
CA TRP A 61 -1.21 9.89 8.20
C TRP A 61 0.18 10.12 8.83
N CYS A 62 1.17 10.52 8.01
CA CYS A 62 2.51 10.84 8.53
C CYS A 62 2.48 11.99 9.54
N LYS A 63 1.70 13.04 9.24
CA LYS A 63 1.51 14.18 10.15
C LYS A 63 0.86 13.76 11.46
N TYR A 64 -0.16 12.90 11.40
CA TYR A 64 -0.85 12.38 12.57
C TYR A 64 0.10 11.59 13.48
N LEU A 65 0.86 10.64 12.90
CA LEU A 65 1.83 9.82 13.64
C LEU A 65 3.12 10.58 14.03
N ARG A 66 3.28 11.82 13.55
CA ARG A 66 4.49 12.65 13.74
C ARG A 66 5.76 11.97 13.21
N ILE A 67 5.64 11.28 12.08
CA ILE A 67 6.76 10.66 11.37
C ILE A 67 7.13 11.49 10.14
N ARG A 68 8.36 11.33 9.67
CA ARG A 68 8.82 11.99 8.45
C ARG A 68 8.15 11.38 7.23
N LEU A 69 7.84 12.18 6.22
CA LEU A 69 7.46 11.70 4.90
C LEU A 69 8.61 10.89 4.27
N ALA A 70 8.30 10.06 3.27
CA ALA A 70 9.31 9.33 2.50
C ALA A 70 10.26 10.27 1.73
N TRP A 71 9.92 11.56 1.64
CA TRP A 71 10.71 12.61 1.02
C TRP A 71 10.98 13.78 1.96
N ASN A 72 11.96 14.62 1.60
CA ASN A 72 12.41 15.74 2.43
C ASN A 72 11.47 16.94 2.38
N SER A 73 11.11 17.39 1.18
CA SER A 73 10.15 18.47 0.94
C SER A 73 9.53 18.31 -0.45
N VAL A 74 8.35 18.89 -0.67
CA VAL A 74 7.64 18.80 -1.96
C VAL A 74 8.39 19.56 -3.06
N GLU A 75 9.09 20.63 -2.68
CA GLU A 75 9.89 21.49 -3.54
C GLU A 75 11.19 20.81 -3.99
N ALA A 76 11.74 19.92 -3.17
CA ALA A 76 12.98 19.20 -3.47
C ALA A 76 12.75 17.97 -4.38
N ILE A 77 11.52 17.47 -4.48
CA ILE A 77 11.20 16.32 -5.33
C ILE A 77 10.98 16.79 -6.77
N ASN A 78 11.79 16.25 -7.68
CA ASN A 78 11.63 16.49 -9.11
C ASN A 78 10.34 15.85 -9.67
N ARG A 79 9.98 16.27 -10.88
CA ARG A 79 8.77 15.81 -11.58
C ARG A 79 8.67 14.28 -11.69
N ASP A 80 9.76 13.62 -12.06
CA ASP A 80 9.74 12.19 -12.35
C ASP A 80 9.57 11.36 -11.08
N ARG A 81 10.18 11.77 -9.96
CA ARG A 81 9.96 11.14 -8.65
C ARG A 81 8.52 11.30 -8.15
N LYS A 82 7.88 12.46 -8.39
CA LYS A 82 6.45 12.63 -8.08
C LYS A 82 5.60 11.62 -8.83
N LEU A 83 5.87 11.43 -10.12
CA LEU A 83 5.18 10.42 -10.94
C LEU A 83 5.49 8.99 -10.48
N PHE A 84 6.71 8.69 -10.04
CA PHE A 84 7.04 7.37 -9.48
C PHE A 84 6.24 7.08 -8.21
N PHE A 85 6.14 8.03 -7.28
CA PHE A 85 5.35 7.85 -6.06
C PHE A 85 3.85 7.74 -6.34
N VAL A 86 3.30 8.55 -7.25
CA VAL A 86 1.90 8.41 -7.70
C VAL A 86 1.66 7.02 -8.31
N SER A 87 2.57 6.57 -9.18
CA SER A 87 2.47 5.25 -9.82
C SER A 87 2.55 4.11 -8.80
N LEU A 88 3.48 4.21 -7.83
CA LEU A 88 3.63 3.25 -6.75
C LEU A 88 2.34 3.13 -5.92
N TYR A 89 1.74 4.27 -5.55
CA TYR A 89 0.48 4.28 -4.79
C TYR A 89 -0.64 3.56 -5.55
N PHE A 90 -0.80 3.83 -6.85
CA PHE A 90 -1.82 3.16 -7.65
C PHE A 90 -1.56 1.66 -7.85
N LEU A 91 -0.29 1.24 -7.93
CA LEU A 91 0.05 -0.18 -8.02
C LEU A 91 -0.31 -0.93 -6.74
N ILE A 92 0.05 -0.36 -5.58
CA ILE A 92 -0.35 -0.89 -4.28
C ILE A 92 -1.88 -0.98 -4.22
N TRP A 93 -2.57 0.10 -4.57
CA TRP A 93 -4.03 0.14 -4.56
C TRP A 93 -4.68 -0.91 -5.47
N GLY A 94 -4.13 -1.10 -6.68
CA GLY A 94 -4.63 -2.05 -7.67
C GLY A 94 -4.52 -3.51 -7.23
N GLU A 95 -3.52 -3.83 -6.40
CA GLU A 95 -3.27 -5.20 -5.92
C GLU A 95 -3.74 -5.44 -4.48
N ALA A 96 -4.17 -4.41 -3.75
CA ALA A 96 -4.54 -4.51 -2.34
C ALA A 96 -5.78 -5.38 -2.04
N ALA A 97 -6.58 -5.79 -3.03
CA ALA A 97 -7.83 -6.54 -2.81
C ALA A 97 -8.69 -5.90 -1.69
N ASN A 98 -9.14 -6.64 -0.68
CA ASN A 98 -9.92 -6.08 0.44
C ASN A 98 -9.09 -5.22 1.41
N VAL A 99 -7.76 -5.28 1.38
CA VAL A 99 -6.87 -4.44 2.20
C VAL A 99 -7.02 -2.96 1.82
N ARG A 100 -7.52 -2.64 0.61
CA ARG A 100 -7.80 -1.26 0.18
C ARG A 100 -8.79 -0.51 1.07
N PHE A 101 -9.58 -1.24 1.88
CA PHE A 101 -10.51 -0.68 2.85
C PHE A 101 -9.84 -0.31 4.19
N LEU A 102 -8.52 -0.47 4.31
CA LEU A 102 -7.70 -0.07 5.44
C LEU A 102 -6.78 1.09 5.02
N PRO A 103 -7.27 2.33 4.94
CA PRO A 103 -6.51 3.45 4.38
C PRO A 103 -5.18 3.71 5.09
N GLU A 104 -5.09 3.50 6.41
CA GLU A 104 -3.85 3.69 7.16
C GLU A 104 -2.88 2.51 6.99
N CYS A 105 -3.40 1.29 6.78
CA CYS A 105 -2.59 0.15 6.35
C CYS A 105 -1.95 0.42 4.97
N ILE A 106 -2.72 0.97 4.02
CA ILE A 106 -2.19 1.38 2.72
C ILE A 106 -1.11 2.45 2.89
N CYS A 107 -1.29 3.41 3.80
CA CYS A 107 -0.26 4.41 4.11
C CYS A 107 1.02 3.80 4.67
N TYR A 108 0.91 2.79 5.54
CA TYR A 108 2.06 2.05 6.07
C TYR A 108 2.83 1.32 4.96
N ILE A 109 2.13 0.56 4.10
CA ILE A 109 2.74 -0.15 2.97
C ILE A 109 3.43 0.84 2.04
N PHE A 110 2.73 1.92 1.67
CA PHE A 110 3.28 2.97 0.83
C PHE A 110 4.50 3.64 1.47
N HIS A 111 4.48 3.94 2.78
CA HIS A 111 5.58 4.58 3.48
C HIS A 111 6.89 3.82 3.29
N HIS A 112 6.86 2.50 3.48
CA HIS A 112 8.04 1.66 3.38
C HIS A 112 8.48 1.46 1.92
N MET A 113 7.54 1.12 1.04
CA MET A 113 7.86 0.92 -0.38
C MET A 113 8.35 2.19 -1.06
N ALA A 114 7.84 3.37 -0.68
CA ALA A 114 8.29 4.65 -1.23
C ALA A 114 9.75 4.92 -0.87
N ARG A 115 10.18 4.61 0.36
CA ARG A 115 11.58 4.76 0.79
C ARG A 115 12.50 3.76 0.09
N GLU A 116 12.02 2.53 -0.11
CA GLU A 116 12.76 1.50 -0.84
C GLU A 116 12.90 1.85 -2.33
N LEU A 117 11.83 2.36 -2.94
CA LEU A 117 11.85 2.87 -4.32
C LEU A 117 12.80 4.07 -4.46
N ASP A 118 12.79 5.01 -3.51
CA ASP A 118 13.68 6.17 -3.52
C ASP A 118 15.16 5.74 -3.49
N ALA A 119 15.50 4.76 -2.64
CA ALA A 119 16.83 4.17 -2.60
C ALA A 119 17.20 3.46 -3.92
N ILE A 120 16.30 2.65 -4.49
CA ILE A 120 16.52 1.98 -5.79
C ILE A 120 16.77 3.01 -6.90
N VAL A 121 16.00 4.10 -6.92
CA VAL A 121 16.16 5.18 -7.89
C VAL A 121 17.51 5.88 -7.73
N ASP A 122 17.96 6.11 -6.49
CA ASP A 122 19.26 6.72 -6.17
C ASP A 122 20.45 5.84 -6.58
N HIS A 123 20.31 4.51 -6.46
CA HIS A 123 21.34 3.56 -6.87
C HIS A 123 21.51 3.45 -8.39
N GLY A 124 20.51 3.87 -9.18
CA GLY A 124 20.58 3.90 -10.65
C GLY A 124 20.51 2.52 -11.34
N GLU A 125 20.53 1.43 -10.57
CA GLU A 125 20.37 0.06 -11.04
C GLU A 125 19.08 -0.55 -10.49
N ALA A 126 18.33 -1.21 -11.37
CA ALA A 126 17.13 -1.91 -10.95
C ALA A 126 17.50 -3.25 -10.32
N HIS A 127 17.58 -3.26 -8.99
CA HIS A 127 17.66 -4.49 -8.22
C HIS A 127 16.26 -4.88 -7.69
N PRO A 128 16.02 -6.17 -7.44
CA PRO A 128 14.89 -6.65 -6.66
C PRO A 128 14.72 -5.87 -5.36
N ALA A 129 13.48 -5.54 -5.01
CA ALA A 129 13.13 -4.98 -3.71
C ALA A 129 13.30 -6.06 -2.63
N PRO A 130 14.21 -5.89 -1.65
CA PRO A 130 14.37 -6.86 -0.56
C PRO A 130 13.07 -7.21 0.16
N SER A 131 12.13 -6.27 0.27
CA SER A 131 10.83 -6.52 0.92
C SER A 131 9.95 -7.54 0.21
N CYS A 132 10.19 -7.76 -1.07
CA CYS A 132 9.40 -8.64 -1.92
C CYS A 132 10.17 -9.92 -2.31
N ALA A 133 11.39 -10.11 -1.81
CA ALA A 133 12.16 -11.32 -2.07
C ALA A 133 11.49 -12.54 -1.41
N THR A 134 11.36 -13.63 -2.16
CA THR A 134 10.85 -14.91 -1.66
C THR A 134 12.00 -15.87 -1.36
N GLU A 135 11.72 -16.92 -0.58
CA GLU A 135 12.70 -17.99 -0.29
C GLU A 135 13.17 -18.72 -1.56
N SER A 136 12.37 -18.69 -2.63
CA SER A 136 12.73 -19.27 -3.93
C SER A 136 13.64 -18.39 -4.79
N GLY A 137 14.00 -17.19 -4.31
CA GLY A 137 14.79 -16.20 -5.05
C GLY A 137 13.98 -15.41 -6.08
N SER A 138 12.66 -15.62 -6.16
CA SER A 138 11.74 -14.78 -6.95
C SER A 138 11.33 -13.53 -6.17
N VAL A 139 10.66 -12.59 -6.84
CA VAL A 139 10.12 -11.37 -6.21
C VAL A 139 8.62 -11.36 -6.36
N SER A 140 7.88 -11.11 -5.27
CA SER A 140 6.42 -11.10 -5.29
C SER A 140 5.85 -10.11 -4.28
N PHE A 141 5.31 -8.99 -4.77
CA PHE A 141 4.59 -8.02 -3.95
C PHE A 141 3.36 -8.63 -3.27
N LEU A 142 2.55 -9.39 -4.02
CA LEU A 142 1.34 -10.00 -3.47
C LEU A 142 1.66 -10.96 -2.33
N GLU A 143 2.58 -11.90 -2.53
CA GLU A 143 2.87 -12.95 -1.55
C GLU A 143 3.53 -12.41 -0.28
N GLN A 144 4.43 -11.44 -0.44
CA GLN A 144 5.19 -10.91 0.69
C GLN A 144 4.48 -9.78 1.42
N ILE A 145 3.66 -8.96 0.72
CA ILE A 145 3.07 -7.75 1.30
C ILE A 145 1.56 -7.86 1.48
N ILE A 146 0.79 -8.25 0.44
CA ILE A 146 -0.68 -8.21 0.50
C ILE A 146 -1.27 -9.45 1.16
N CYS A 147 -0.88 -10.65 0.72
CA CYS A 147 -1.40 -11.93 1.22
C CYS A 147 -1.34 -12.07 2.75
N PRO A 148 -0.24 -11.72 3.44
CA PRO A 148 -0.17 -11.91 4.90
C PRO A 148 -1.25 -11.13 5.65
N ILE A 149 -1.52 -9.91 5.20
CA ILE A 149 -2.55 -9.03 5.78
C ILE A 149 -3.94 -9.54 5.38
N TYR A 150 -4.13 -9.82 4.08
CA TYR A 150 -5.39 -10.31 3.55
C TYR A 150 -5.84 -11.63 4.21
N ASP A 151 -4.94 -12.60 4.34
CA ASP A 151 -5.24 -13.92 4.92
C ASP A 151 -5.62 -13.80 6.39
N THR A 152 -4.95 -12.91 7.13
CA THR A 152 -5.28 -12.62 8.54
C THR A 152 -6.68 -12.01 8.65
N MET A 153 -7.00 -11.04 7.79
CA MET A 153 -8.33 -10.43 7.75
C MET A 153 -9.43 -11.44 7.35
N ALA A 154 -9.16 -12.26 6.34
CA ALA A 154 -10.09 -13.27 5.86
C ALA A 154 -10.38 -14.33 6.94
N ALA A 155 -9.35 -14.75 7.69
CA ALA A 155 -9.50 -15.69 8.78
C ALA A 155 -10.29 -15.13 9.97
N GLU A 156 -10.09 -13.86 10.33
CA GLU A 156 -10.91 -13.20 11.36
C GLU A 156 -12.37 -13.05 10.90
N ALA A 157 -12.59 -12.62 9.65
CA ALA A 157 -13.93 -12.48 9.08
C ALA A 157 -14.70 -13.82 9.08
N ALA A 158 -14.01 -14.94 8.80
CA ALA A 158 -14.62 -16.27 8.85
C ALA A 158 -15.11 -16.68 10.26
N ARG A 159 -14.61 -16.05 11.34
CA ARG A 159 -15.05 -16.31 12.72
C ARG A 159 -16.35 -15.60 13.11
N ASN A 160 -16.82 -14.67 12.29
CA ASN A 160 -18.05 -13.91 12.55
C ASN A 160 -19.33 -14.80 12.63
N SER A 161 -19.26 -16.10 12.34
CA SER A 161 -20.37 -17.06 12.54
C SER A 161 -21.68 -16.61 11.87
N ASN A 162 -21.61 -16.07 10.64
CA ASN A 162 -22.73 -15.44 9.94
C ASN A 162 -23.40 -14.27 10.72
N GLY A 163 -22.62 -13.46 11.43
CA GLY A 163 -23.13 -12.32 12.22
C GLY A 163 -23.69 -12.70 13.58
N LYS A 164 -23.53 -13.97 14.01
CA LYS A 164 -24.02 -14.47 15.31
C LYS A 164 -22.98 -14.38 16.43
N ALA A 165 -21.72 -14.13 16.09
CA ALA A 165 -20.69 -13.91 17.10
C ALA A 165 -20.81 -12.50 17.70
N ALA A 166 -20.57 -12.36 19.01
CA ALA A 166 -20.51 -11.04 19.62
C ALA A 166 -19.42 -10.20 18.95
N HIS A 167 -19.69 -8.92 18.71
CA HIS A 167 -18.78 -8.03 17.98
C HIS A 167 -17.40 -7.92 18.63
N SER A 168 -17.31 -8.11 19.96
CA SER A 168 -16.06 -8.15 20.72
C SER A 168 -15.20 -9.41 20.52
N SER A 169 -15.64 -10.39 19.73
CA SER A 169 -15.01 -11.71 19.61
C SER A 169 -14.13 -11.88 18.36
N TRP A 170 -14.13 -10.90 17.45
CA TRP A 170 -13.40 -10.93 16.19
C TRP A 170 -13.03 -9.50 15.76
N ARG A 171 -11.94 -9.34 15.01
CA ARG A 171 -11.50 -8.04 14.48
C ARG A 171 -12.17 -7.75 13.14
N ASN A 172 -12.80 -6.59 13.03
CA ASN A 172 -13.35 -6.06 11.79
C ASN A 172 -12.35 -5.09 11.10
N TYR A 173 -12.71 -4.53 9.94
CA TYR A 173 -11.83 -3.62 9.20
C TYR A 173 -11.35 -2.43 10.04
N ASP A 174 -12.20 -1.84 10.86
CA ASP A 174 -11.85 -0.72 11.75
C ASP A 174 -10.80 -1.13 12.77
N ASP A 175 -10.97 -2.29 13.43
CA ASP A 175 -9.97 -2.82 14.39
C ASP A 175 -8.60 -3.06 13.73
N PHE A 176 -8.59 -3.59 12.50
CA PHE A 176 -7.35 -3.76 11.73
C PHE A 176 -6.72 -2.44 11.34
N ASN A 177 -7.54 -1.45 10.98
CA ASN A 177 -7.08 -0.15 10.55
C ASN A 177 -6.56 0.68 11.74
N GLU A 178 -7.20 0.57 12.90
CA GLU A 178 -6.82 1.22 14.16
C GLU A 178 -5.36 0.92 14.54
N TYR A 179 -4.87 -0.30 14.29
CA TYR A 179 -3.47 -0.65 14.51
C TYR A 179 -2.50 0.32 13.81
N PHE A 180 -2.84 0.80 12.62
CA PHE A 180 -2.02 1.73 11.83
C PHE A 180 -2.19 3.20 12.21
N TRP A 181 -3.13 3.50 13.11
CA TRP A 181 -3.22 4.82 13.76
C TRP A 181 -2.25 4.97 14.94
N SER A 182 -1.48 3.94 15.28
CA SER A 182 -0.48 4.01 16.35
C SER A 182 0.95 3.85 15.81
N PRO A 183 1.96 4.52 16.41
CA PRO A 183 3.37 4.23 16.13
C PRO A 183 3.75 2.76 16.35
N ALA A 184 2.97 2.01 17.14
CA ALA A 184 3.12 0.57 17.30
C ALA A 184 3.03 -0.22 15.98
N CYS A 185 2.44 0.35 14.91
CA CYS A 185 2.42 -0.30 13.60
C CYS A 185 3.82 -0.56 13.04
N PHE A 186 4.83 0.22 13.42
CA PHE A 186 6.22 -0.01 13.03
C PHE A 186 6.85 -1.25 13.71
N GLU A 187 6.21 -1.80 14.74
CA GLU A 187 6.62 -3.10 15.29
C GLU A 187 6.37 -4.24 14.30
N LEU A 188 5.41 -4.09 13.37
CA LEU A 188 5.21 -5.03 12.27
C LEU A 188 6.48 -5.17 11.39
N SER A 189 7.35 -4.15 11.40
CA SER A 189 8.62 -4.10 10.68
C SER A 189 8.49 -4.11 9.15
N TRP A 190 9.60 -3.90 8.45
CA TRP A 190 9.71 -4.01 7.00
C TRP A 190 11.03 -4.67 6.61
N PRO A 191 11.03 -5.88 6.01
CA PRO A 191 9.87 -6.72 5.69
C PRO A 191 9.04 -7.11 6.93
N MET A 192 7.76 -7.44 6.75
CA MET A 192 6.87 -7.71 7.87
C MET A 192 7.27 -8.98 8.65
N ARG A 193 7.32 -8.88 9.97
CA ARG A 193 7.55 -10.01 10.87
C ARG A 193 6.33 -10.93 10.89
N ARG A 194 6.47 -12.15 10.37
CA ARG A 194 5.38 -13.14 10.26
C ARG A 194 4.84 -13.62 11.61
N ASP A 195 5.61 -13.46 12.68
CA ASP A 195 5.24 -13.74 14.07
C ASP A 195 4.65 -12.53 14.82
N SER A 196 4.49 -11.38 14.14
CA SER A 196 3.87 -10.19 14.72
C SER A 196 2.46 -10.48 15.23
N PRO A 197 2.07 -10.02 16.43
CA PRO A 197 0.71 -10.16 16.95
C PRO A 197 -0.38 -9.68 15.99
N PHE A 198 -0.07 -8.69 15.14
CA PHE A 198 -0.99 -8.20 14.12
C PHE A 198 -1.38 -9.29 13.11
N LEU A 199 -0.41 -10.10 12.68
CA LEU A 199 -0.55 -11.20 11.71
C LEU A 199 -0.86 -12.56 12.37
N LEU A 200 -0.89 -12.63 13.71
CA LEU A 200 -1.25 -13.87 14.38
C LEU A 200 -2.72 -14.19 14.16
N MET A 201 -2.94 -15.38 13.64
CA MET A 201 -4.26 -15.99 13.52
C MET A 201 -4.77 -16.36 14.93
N PRO A 202 -6.04 -16.11 15.25
CA PRO A 202 -6.65 -16.59 16.48
C PRO A 202 -6.56 -18.12 16.59
N LYS A 203 -6.26 -18.65 17.78
CA LYS A 203 -6.28 -20.10 18.03
C LYS A 203 -7.67 -20.67 17.68
N LYS A 204 -7.71 -21.78 16.94
CA LYS A 204 -8.97 -22.49 16.58
C LYS A 204 -9.78 -22.77 17.85
N TRP A 205 -11.04 -22.33 17.88
CA TRP A 205 -11.98 -22.70 18.94
C TRP A 205 -12.23 -24.21 18.88
N LYS A 206 -11.89 -24.96 19.93
CA LYS A 206 -12.37 -26.33 20.10
C LYS A 206 -13.86 -26.24 20.37
N ARG A 207 -14.71 -26.74 19.47
CA ARG A 207 -16.12 -27.00 19.80
C ARG A 207 -16.13 -27.95 21.00
N VAL A 208 -16.55 -27.45 22.16
CA VAL A 208 -16.97 -28.33 23.25
C VAL A 208 -18.24 -28.99 22.76
N SER A 209 -18.15 -30.27 22.39
CA SER A 209 -19.33 -31.10 22.24
C SER A 209 -19.97 -31.21 23.62
N SER A 210 -21.09 -30.54 23.84
CA SER A 210 -21.95 -30.84 24.97
C SER A 210 -22.45 -32.27 24.77
N THR A 211 -21.88 -33.21 25.51
CA THR A 211 -22.46 -34.53 25.72
C THR A 211 -23.80 -34.31 26.43
N GLU A 212 -24.89 -34.58 25.72
CA GLU A 212 -26.21 -34.76 26.33
C GLU A 212 -26.11 -35.92 27.33
N HIS A 213 -26.32 -35.63 28.60
CA HIS A 213 -26.63 -36.65 29.59
C HIS A 213 -28.16 -36.78 29.65
N PHE A 214 -28.60 -38.01 29.38
CA PHE A 214 -29.97 -38.53 29.43
C PHE A 214 -30.70 -38.20 30.73
#